data_AF-A0A0B8PLF2-F1
#
_entry.id   AF-A0A0B8PLF2-F1
#
_cell.length_a   1.000
_cell.length_b   1.000
_cell.length_c   1.000
_cell.angle_alpha   90.00
_cell.angle_beta   90.00
_cell.angle_gamma   90.00
#
_symmetry.space_group_name_H-M   'P 1'
#
loop_
_entity.id
_entity.type
_entity.pdbx_description
1 polymer ?
#
loop_
_entity_poly.entity_id
_entity_poly.type
_entity_poly.pdbx_seq_one_letter_code
_entity_poly.pdbx_strand_id
1 'polypeptide(L)'
;MTYLIHSSDVFKEAELQKLDDGTFHCQPSNDNIGSLPTLFSQDGIFNHEANSYLFYLKAVKKAEDLSPCAQALRAYYQFLEDKGLNWDKFPPVKRLKPTYLFRSHLLKKIKQGELAHSTASVRMNQIVNYYKWLMHDGYLPVKSEKEAPFKMEFVSVQNRGMLAHVSPTFIVETSDLRIKVPRDADSKNIRPLSPLSRDALGTLTRHLPQTSEELRLQVLVAIDTGMRVEEVATLTLDALDTATPLAESQHRFEILLCPRSTGVQTKFLKTRSVEISSDLIQSLNEYRISERRLKRVTRLNEKIKQRDSDAPPFTQKTIEILECCDRHEPLFVSQQGNPATGKSIEARWIEFRAEIKQAEPSFTHRFHDLRATYGTYRSVT
;
A
#
# COMPACT_ATOMS: atom_id res chain seq x y z
N MET A 1 -18.57 -12.64 -17.92
CA MET A 1 -17.34 -12.11 -17.28
C MET A 1 -17.49 -12.23 -15.77
N THR A 2 -16.51 -12.75 -15.04
CA THR A 2 -16.50 -12.79 -13.56
C THR A 2 -16.49 -11.36 -13.01
N TYR A 3 -17.42 -11.07 -12.11
CA TYR A 3 -17.62 -9.73 -11.56
C TYR A 3 -16.95 -9.60 -10.19
N LEU A 4 -16.31 -8.45 -9.97
CA LEU A 4 -15.79 -8.05 -8.66
C LEU A 4 -16.63 -6.88 -8.16
N ILE A 5 -17.37 -7.11 -7.09
CA ILE A 5 -18.34 -6.16 -6.53
C ILE A 5 -17.87 -5.79 -5.11
N HIS A 6 -17.87 -4.50 -4.81
CA HIS A 6 -17.59 -4.02 -3.47
C HIS A 6 -18.89 -3.95 -2.68
N SER A 7 -18.96 -4.64 -1.54
CA SER A 7 -20.09 -4.56 -0.64
C SER A 7 -20.15 -3.20 0.07
N SER A 8 -21.29 -2.89 0.67
CA SER A 8 -21.33 -1.96 1.82
C SER A 8 -20.45 -2.46 2.96
N ASP A 9 -20.26 -1.63 3.98
CA ASP A 9 -19.51 -2.01 5.17
C ASP A 9 -20.06 -3.28 5.82
N VAL A 10 -19.15 -4.21 6.13
CA VAL A 10 -19.46 -5.49 6.77
C VAL A 10 -19.09 -5.41 8.24
N PHE A 11 -19.91 -5.99 9.11
CA PHE A 11 -19.70 -6.01 10.56
C PHE A 11 -19.50 -7.46 11.00
N LYS A 12 -18.60 -7.70 11.97
CA LYS A 12 -18.32 -9.07 12.46
C LYS A 12 -19.39 -9.56 13.42
N GLU A 13 -20.00 -8.67 14.18
CA GLU A 13 -21.02 -9.00 15.17
C GLU A 13 -22.27 -8.18 14.89
N ALA A 14 -23.43 -8.79 15.17
CA ALA A 14 -24.72 -8.14 15.10
C ALA A 14 -25.48 -8.44 16.39
N GLU A 15 -26.18 -7.43 16.90
CA GLU A 15 -27.04 -7.55 18.07
C GLU A 15 -28.48 -7.77 17.60
N LEU A 16 -29.17 -8.70 18.27
CA LEU A 16 -30.59 -8.96 18.04
C LEU A 16 -31.42 -8.03 18.91
N GLN A 17 -32.10 -7.08 18.28
CA GLN A 17 -33.07 -6.22 18.94
C GLN A 17 -34.48 -6.74 18.69
N LYS A 18 -35.23 -7.01 19.75
CA LYS A 18 -36.66 -7.32 19.65
C LYS A 18 -37.45 -6.01 19.59
N LEU A 19 -38.28 -5.87 18.57
CA LEU A 19 -39.20 -4.75 18.39
C LEU A 19 -40.52 -4.98 19.13
N ASP A 20 -41.26 -3.89 19.37
CA ASP A 20 -42.52 -3.90 20.10
C ASP A 20 -43.62 -4.71 19.40
N ASP A 21 -43.52 -4.90 18.08
CA ASP A 21 -44.42 -5.74 17.27
C ASP A 21 -44.08 -7.25 17.37
N GLY A 22 -43.05 -7.61 18.15
CA GLY A 22 -42.60 -8.98 18.35
C GLY A 22 -41.60 -9.48 17.30
N THR A 23 -41.23 -8.66 16.32
CA THR A 23 -40.21 -9.01 15.32
C THR A 23 -38.80 -8.78 15.87
N PHE A 24 -37.80 -9.39 15.23
CA PHE A 24 -36.39 -9.23 15.60
C PHE A 24 -35.63 -8.56 14.46
N HIS A 25 -34.90 -7.49 14.79
CA HIS A 25 -34.00 -6.79 13.90
C HIS A 25 -32.55 -7.07 14.31
N CYS A 26 -31.72 -7.46 13.35
CA CYS A 26 -30.27 -7.52 13.54
C CYS A 26 -29.69 -6.13 13.30
N GLN A 27 -29.14 -5.52 14.33
CA GLN A 27 -28.38 -4.28 14.21
C GLN A 27 -26.88 -4.59 14.20
N PRO A 28 -26.11 -3.98 13.27
CA PRO A 28 -24.66 -4.14 13.27
C PRO A 28 -24.05 -3.58 14.56
N SER A 29 -23.15 -4.35 15.18
CA SER A 29 -22.35 -3.91 16.33
C SER A 29 -21.27 -2.90 15.91
N ASN A 30 -20.47 -2.42 16.87
CA ASN A 30 -19.35 -1.51 16.61
C ASN A 30 -18.15 -2.14 15.88
N ASP A 31 -18.09 -3.46 15.64
CA ASP A 31 -16.94 -4.11 14.95
C ASP A 31 -17.11 -4.11 13.42
N ASN A 32 -17.08 -2.90 12.84
CA ASN A 32 -17.07 -2.65 11.40
C ASN A 32 -15.71 -3.04 10.80
N ILE A 33 -15.70 -3.97 9.85
CA ILE A 33 -14.51 -4.38 9.10
C ILE A 33 -14.39 -3.72 7.72
N GLY A 34 -15.31 -2.82 7.39
CA GLY A 34 -15.37 -2.03 6.17
C GLY A 34 -15.87 -2.81 4.96
N SER A 35 -15.92 -2.13 3.82
CA SER A 35 -16.26 -2.73 2.52
C SER A 35 -15.34 -3.89 2.13
N LEU A 36 -15.93 -4.94 1.57
CA LEU A 36 -15.23 -6.12 1.12
C LEU A 36 -15.41 -6.34 -0.39
N PRO A 37 -14.33 -6.69 -1.11
CA PRO A 37 -14.47 -7.19 -2.47
C PRO A 37 -15.10 -8.59 -2.43
N THR A 38 -16.10 -8.80 -3.27
CA THR A 38 -16.78 -10.08 -3.46
C THR A 38 -16.79 -10.46 -4.93
N LEU A 39 -16.61 -11.75 -5.19
CA LEU A 39 -16.47 -12.34 -6.50
C LEU A 39 -17.74 -13.10 -6.87
N PHE A 40 -18.23 -12.85 -8.08
CA PHE A 40 -19.37 -13.52 -8.68
C PHE A 40 -18.99 -14.11 -10.03
N SER A 41 -19.54 -15.28 -10.37
CA SER A 41 -19.37 -15.91 -11.68
C SER A 41 -19.99 -15.07 -12.81
N GLN A 42 -19.77 -15.47 -14.06
CA GLN A 42 -20.42 -14.80 -15.20
C GLN A 42 -21.95 -14.81 -15.12
N ASP A 43 -22.50 -15.85 -14.50
CA ASP A 43 -23.93 -16.06 -14.31
C ASP A 43 -24.47 -15.32 -13.06
N GLY A 44 -23.62 -14.51 -12.39
CA GLY A 44 -24.00 -13.77 -11.19
C GLY A 44 -24.07 -14.63 -9.92
N ILE A 45 -23.50 -15.83 -9.93
CA ILE A 45 -23.50 -16.73 -8.77
C ILE A 45 -22.38 -16.34 -7.82
N PHE A 46 -22.68 -16.26 -6.53
CA PHE A 46 -21.70 -15.95 -5.49
C PHE A 46 -20.63 -17.04 -5.39
N ASN A 47 -19.35 -16.65 -5.49
CA ASN A 47 -18.24 -17.59 -5.36
C ASN A 47 -17.89 -17.81 -3.89
N HIS A 48 -18.48 -18.84 -3.28
CA HIS A 48 -18.36 -19.10 -1.85
C HIS A 48 -16.91 -19.21 -1.39
N GLU A 49 -16.07 -19.95 -2.10
CA GLU A 49 -14.71 -20.27 -1.66
C GLU A 49 -13.77 -19.07 -1.79
N ALA A 50 -13.85 -18.33 -2.90
CA ALA A 50 -13.06 -17.11 -3.07
C ALA A 50 -13.45 -16.04 -2.04
N ASN A 51 -14.77 -15.89 -1.80
CA ASN A 51 -15.27 -14.89 -0.88
C ASN A 51 -14.96 -15.25 0.57
N SER A 52 -15.13 -16.51 0.98
CA SER A 52 -14.70 -17.00 2.30
C SER A 52 -13.21 -16.72 2.56
N TYR A 53 -12.35 -16.88 1.55
CA TYR A 53 -10.94 -16.52 1.70
C TYR A 53 -10.70 -15.02 1.88
N LEU A 54 -11.43 -14.18 1.14
CA LEU A 54 -11.34 -12.72 1.30
C LEU A 54 -11.84 -12.27 2.69
N PHE A 55 -12.92 -12.88 3.20
CA PHE A 55 -13.39 -12.70 4.58
C PHE A 55 -12.34 -13.12 5.60
N TYR A 56 -11.72 -14.30 5.43
CA TYR A 56 -10.63 -14.77 6.28
C TYR A 56 -9.46 -13.77 6.32
N LEU A 57 -9.05 -13.27 5.16
CA LEU A 57 -7.96 -12.29 5.07
C LEU A 57 -8.29 -10.99 5.81
N LYS A 58 -9.54 -10.52 5.74
CA LYS A 58 -9.96 -9.30 6.42
C LYS A 58 -10.16 -9.51 7.92
N ALA A 59 -11.04 -10.44 8.29
CA ALA A 59 -11.51 -10.61 9.66
C ALA A 59 -10.44 -11.27 10.55
N VAL A 60 -9.70 -12.26 10.02
CA VAL A 60 -8.73 -13.04 10.80
C VAL A 60 -7.31 -12.51 10.61
N LYS A 61 -6.86 -12.32 9.36
CA LYS A 61 -5.50 -11.82 9.09
C LYS A 61 -5.36 -10.30 9.20
N LYS A 62 -6.46 -9.57 9.42
CA LYS A 62 -6.49 -8.10 9.54
C LYS A 62 -5.79 -7.42 8.35
N ALA A 63 -5.95 -7.97 7.16
CA ALA A 63 -5.36 -7.41 5.95
C ALA A 63 -5.96 -6.03 5.64
N GLU A 64 -5.12 -5.01 5.52
CA GLU A 64 -5.57 -3.65 5.17
C GLU A 64 -6.06 -3.58 3.72
N ASP A 65 -5.26 -4.09 2.78
CA ASP A 65 -5.55 -4.08 1.35
C ASP A 65 -5.75 -5.49 0.79
N LEU A 66 -6.97 -5.76 0.34
CA LEU A 66 -7.35 -7.01 -0.31
C LEU A 66 -7.24 -6.94 -1.84
N SER A 67 -6.99 -5.76 -2.42
CA SER A 67 -7.02 -5.54 -3.87
C SER A 67 -6.10 -6.49 -4.64
N PRO A 68 -4.84 -6.75 -4.20
CA PRO A 68 -3.96 -7.68 -4.91
C PRO A 68 -4.52 -9.11 -4.95
N CYS A 69 -5.12 -9.57 -3.85
CA CYS A 69 -5.73 -10.90 -3.76
C CYS A 69 -7.02 -10.97 -4.58
N ALA A 70 -7.94 -10.03 -4.39
CA ALA A 70 -9.20 -9.94 -5.10
C ALA A 70 -9.01 -9.89 -6.63
N GLN A 71 -8.07 -9.08 -7.12
CA GLN A 71 -7.74 -8.99 -8.55
C GLN A 71 -7.08 -10.26 -9.08
N ALA A 72 -6.31 -10.98 -8.25
CA ALA A 72 -5.73 -12.26 -8.63
C ALA A 72 -6.79 -13.36 -8.73
N LEU A 73 -7.67 -13.46 -7.73
CA LEU A 73 -8.80 -14.39 -7.72
C LEU A 73 -9.73 -14.14 -8.89
N ARG A 74 -10.10 -12.88 -9.15
CA ARG A 74 -10.90 -12.52 -10.33
C ARG A 74 -10.25 -12.98 -11.63
N ALA A 75 -8.95 -12.69 -11.82
CA ALA A 75 -8.24 -13.09 -13.03
C ALA A 75 -8.14 -14.62 -13.17
N TYR A 76 -8.05 -15.34 -12.05
CA TYR A 76 -7.99 -16.81 -12.04
C TYR A 76 -9.35 -17.44 -12.34
N TYR A 77 -10.41 -17.04 -11.64
CA TYR A 77 -11.75 -17.57 -11.87
C TYR A 77 -12.28 -17.23 -13.27
N GLN A 78 -12.00 -16.03 -13.78
CA GLN A 78 -12.27 -15.70 -15.18
C GLN A 78 -11.58 -16.67 -16.13
N PHE A 79 -10.31 -16.99 -15.88
CA PHE A 79 -9.56 -17.95 -16.68
C PHE A 79 -10.14 -19.37 -16.58
N LEU A 80 -10.62 -19.79 -15.40
CA LEU A 80 -11.25 -21.10 -15.22
C LEU A 80 -12.54 -21.19 -16.03
N GLU A 81 -13.40 -20.18 -15.95
CA GLU A 81 -14.65 -20.11 -16.71
C GLU A 81 -14.39 -20.11 -18.22
N ASP A 82 -13.45 -19.29 -18.70
CA ASP A 82 -13.08 -19.19 -20.13
C ASP A 82 -12.56 -20.54 -20.69
N LYS A 83 -12.09 -21.43 -19.82
CA LYS A 83 -11.54 -22.74 -20.18
C LYS A 83 -12.42 -23.92 -19.76
N GLY A 84 -13.58 -23.67 -19.13
CA GLY A 84 -14.44 -24.72 -18.59
C GLY A 84 -13.73 -25.61 -17.56
N LEU A 85 -12.85 -25.02 -16.75
CA LEU A 85 -12.08 -25.74 -15.73
C LEU A 85 -12.74 -25.59 -14.36
N ASN A 86 -12.72 -26.67 -13.58
CA ASN A 86 -13.16 -26.63 -12.19
C ASN A 86 -11.99 -26.18 -11.28
N TRP A 87 -12.30 -25.41 -10.24
CA TRP A 87 -11.30 -24.89 -9.31
C TRP A 87 -10.77 -25.98 -8.34
N ASP A 88 -11.54 -27.04 -8.10
CA ASP A 88 -11.31 -28.10 -7.11
C ASP A 88 -10.80 -29.41 -7.73
N LYS A 89 -10.85 -29.56 -9.06
CA LYS A 89 -10.44 -30.80 -9.74
C LYS A 89 -9.02 -30.71 -10.28
N PHE A 90 -8.14 -31.57 -9.75
CA PHE A 90 -6.73 -31.64 -10.12
C PHE A 90 -6.37 -32.99 -10.73
N PRO A 91 -6.20 -33.09 -12.06
CA PRO A 91 -5.75 -34.33 -12.68
C PRO A 91 -4.31 -34.67 -12.25
N PRO A 92 -3.92 -35.96 -12.22
CA PRO A 92 -2.57 -36.38 -11.83
C PRO A 92 -1.45 -35.75 -12.68
N VAL A 93 -1.77 -35.43 -13.95
CA VAL A 93 -0.84 -34.83 -14.91
C VAL A 93 -0.70 -33.33 -14.63
N LYS A 94 0.48 -32.91 -14.12
CA LYS A 94 0.77 -31.51 -13.74
C LYS A 94 0.34 -30.46 -14.77
N ARG A 95 0.68 -30.66 -16.05
CA ARG A 95 0.37 -29.67 -17.11
C ARG A 95 -1.12 -29.48 -17.38
N LEU A 96 -1.98 -30.39 -16.92
CA LEU A 96 -3.44 -30.31 -17.07
C LEU A 96 -4.12 -29.71 -15.84
N LYS A 97 -3.37 -29.48 -14.75
CA LYS A 97 -3.92 -28.88 -13.54
C LYS A 97 -4.27 -27.41 -13.78
N PRO A 98 -5.43 -26.93 -13.30
CA PRO A 98 -5.87 -25.55 -13.51
C PRO A 98 -4.84 -24.48 -13.12
N THR A 99 -4.13 -24.68 -12.01
CA THR A 99 -3.08 -23.80 -11.51
C THR A 99 -1.86 -23.69 -12.44
N TYR A 100 -1.43 -24.80 -13.05
CA TYR A 100 -0.31 -24.81 -14.01
C TYR A 100 -0.72 -24.24 -15.36
N LEU A 101 -1.96 -24.49 -15.78
CA LEU A 101 -2.55 -23.89 -16.97
C LEU A 101 -2.65 -22.37 -16.81
N PHE A 102 -3.10 -21.89 -15.64
CA PHE A 102 -3.14 -20.46 -15.34
C PHE A 102 -1.75 -19.82 -15.33
N ARG A 103 -0.75 -20.48 -14.71
CA ARG A 103 0.65 -20.03 -14.78
C ARG A 103 1.11 -19.88 -16.23
N SER A 104 0.80 -20.85 -17.09
CA SER A 104 1.14 -20.82 -18.51
C SER A 104 0.44 -19.68 -19.25
N HIS A 105 -0.82 -19.41 -18.93
CA HIS A 105 -1.58 -18.26 -19.43
C HIS A 105 -0.95 -16.93 -19.03
N LEU A 106 -0.55 -16.76 -17.77
CA LEU A 106 0.16 -15.55 -17.32
C LEU A 106 1.50 -15.36 -18.05
N LEU A 107 2.27 -16.43 -18.23
CA LEU A 107 3.53 -16.38 -18.99
C LEU A 107 3.31 -16.00 -20.47
N LYS A 108 2.22 -16.44 -21.08
CA LYS A 108 1.85 -16.05 -22.45
C LYS A 108 1.55 -14.55 -22.52
N LYS A 109 0.77 -14.01 -21.58
CA LYS A 109 0.47 -12.57 -21.51
C LYS A 109 1.71 -11.71 -21.31
N ILE A 110 2.68 -12.19 -20.52
CA ILE A 110 3.98 -11.52 -20.37
C ILE A 110 4.72 -11.46 -21.72
N LYS A 111 4.80 -12.58 -22.44
CA LYS A 111 5.46 -12.63 -23.75
C LYS A 111 4.81 -11.70 -24.78
N GLN A 112 3.50 -11.48 -24.65
CA GLN A 112 2.72 -10.57 -25.50
C GLN A 112 2.83 -9.08 -25.07
N GLY A 113 3.45 -8.78 -23.93
CA GLY A 113 3.55 -7.42 -23.40
C GLY A 113 2.29 -6.90 -22.71
N GLU A 114 1.25 -7.74 -22.56
CA GLU A 114 -0.03 -7.37 -21.93
C GLU A 114 0.04 -7.35 -20.39
N LEU A 115 1.06 -7.99 -19.81
CA LEU A 115 1.17 -8.16 -18.36
C LEU A 115 2.63 -8.05 -17.89
N ALA A 116 2.87 -7.26 -16.85
CA ALA A 116 4.18 -7.18 -16.23
C ALA A 116 4.53 -8.47 -15.45
N HIS A 117 5.82 -8.83 -15.43
CA HIS A 117 6.33 -9.97 -14.66
C HIS A 117 5.98 -9.88 -13.17
N SER A 118 6.09 -8.69 -12.58
CA SER A 118 5.77 -8.44 -11.17
C SER A 118 4.29 -8.71 -10.88
N THR A 119 3.38 -8.22 -11.72
CA THR A 119 1.94 -8.46 -11.60
C THR A 119 1.60 -9.94 -11.73
N ALA A 120 2.19 -10.64 -12.71
CA ALA A 120 2.00 -12.08 -12.87
C ALA A 120 2.50 -12.87 -11.65
N SER A 121 3.67 -12.51 -11.12
CA SER A 121 4.23 -13.12 -9.92
C SER A 121 3.34 -12.90 -8.70
N VAL A 122 2.80 -11.69 -8.51
CA VAL A 122 1.87 -11.39 -7.41
C VAL A 122 0.60 -12.23 -7.56
N ARG A 123 -0.01 -12.26 -8.76
CA ARG A 123 -1.22 -13.07 -9.01
C ARG A 123 -1.00 -14.54 -8.68
N MET A 124 0.08 -15.12 -9.19
CA MET A 124 0.36 -16.53 -8.95
C MET A 124 0.60 -16.83 -7.46
N ASN A 125 1.29 -15.92 -6.74
CA ASN A 125 1.48 -16.07 -5.30
C ASN A 125 0.16 -16.02 -4.52
N GLN A 126 -0.76 -15.10 -4.87
CA GLN A 126 -2.08 -15.02 -4.25
C GLN A 126 -2.89 -16.30 -4.47
N ILE A 127 -2.85 -16.88 -5.67
CA ILE A 127 -3.52 -18.16 -5.95
C ILE A 127 -2.89 -19.31 -5.17
N VAL A 128 -1.57 -19.34 -5.01
CA VAL A 128 -0.91 -20.35 -4.15
C VAL A 128 -1.37 -20.21 -2.70
N ASN A 129 -1.40 -18.99 -2.15
CA ASN A 129 -1.85 -18.74 -0.77
C ASN A 129 -3.33 -19.09 -0.57
N TYR A 130 -4.17 -18.81 -1.56
CA TYR A 130 -5.58 -19.20 -1.57
C TYR A 130 -5.74 -20.71 -1.44
N TYR A 131 -5.07 -21.50 -2.28
CA TYR A 131 -5.15 -22.95 -2.20
C TYR A 131 -4.48 -23.53 -0.96
N LYS A 132 -3.41 -22.92 -0.44
CA LYS A 132 -2.86 -23.29 0.88
C LYS A 132 -3.93 -23.16 1.96
N TRP A 133 -4.69 -22.07 1.95
CA TRP A 133 -5.79 -21.86 2.88
C TRP A 133 -6.92 -22.88 2.66
N LEU A 134 -7.36 -23.13 1.42
CA LEU A 134 -8.38 -24.13 1.12
C LEU A 134 -8.01 -25.54 1.60
N MET A 135 -6.75 -25.94 1.45
CA MET A 135 -6.25 -27.22 1.94
C MET A 135 -6.21 -27.27 3.47
N HIS A 136 -5.76 -26.19 4.11
CA HIS A 136 -5.67 -26.10 5.57
C HIS A 136 -7.05 -26.10 6.24
N ASP A 137 -8.01 -25.36 5.69
CA ASP A 137 -9.34 -25.15 6.25
C ASP A 137 -10.36 -26.21 5.79
N GLY A 138 -9.90 -27.23 5.06
CA GLY A 138 -10.69 -28.41 4.68
C GLY A 138 -11.60 -28.26 3.46
N TYR A 139 -11.65 -27.09 2.81
CA TYR A 139 -12.41 -26.86 1.57
C TYR A 139 -11.89 -27.69 0.39
N LEU A 140 -10.58 -27.99 0.37
CA LEU A 140 -9.96 -28.84 -0.65
C LEU A 140 -9.30 -30.06 0.01
N PRO A 141 -9.98 -31.22 0.06
CA PRO A 141 -9.41 -32.44 0.60
C PRO A 141 -8.38 -33.02 -0.38
N VAL A 142 -7.10 -32.94 -0.04
CA VAL A 142 -6.01 -33.51 -0.84
C VAL A 142 -5.60 -34.86 -0.26
N LYS A 143 -5.93 -35.94 -0.97
CA LYS A 143 -5.62 -37.32 -0.53
C LYS A 143 -4.21 -37.77 -0.90
N SER A 144 -3.63 -37.17 -1.95
CA SER A 144 -2.32 -37.54 -2.47
C SER A 144 -1.58 -36.35 -3.09
N GLU A 145 -0.24 -36.40 -3.14
CA GLU A 145 0.57 -35.35 -3.81
C GLU A 145 0.20 -35.19 -5.30
N LYS A 146 -0.34 -36.23 -5.93
CA LYS A 146 -0.81 -36.20 -7.32
C LYS A 146 -2.06 -35.35 -7.50
N GLU A 147 -2.93 -35.29 -6.50
CA GLU A 147 -4.16 -34.46 -6.47
C GLU A 147 -3.90 -33.04 -5.95
N ALA A 148 -2.69 -32.75 -5.44
CA ALA A 148 -2.37 -31.42 -4.94
C ALA A 148 -2.37 -30.35 -6.06
N PRO A 149 -2.81 -29.12 -5.79
CA PRO A 149 -2.82 -28.03 -6.78
C PRO A 149 -1.42 -27.62 -7.26
N PHE A 150 -0.38 -27.86 -6.45
CA PHE A 150 1.03 -27.59 -6.76
C PHE A 150 1.94 -28.39 -5.84
N LYS A 151 3.24 -28.37 -6.14
CA LYS A 151 4.25 -28.94 -5.26
C LYS A 151 4.83 -27.83 -4.36
N MET A 152 4.91 -28.14 -3.06
CA MET A 152 5.59 -27.31 -2.09
C MET A 152 7.11 -27.47 -2.20
N GLU A 153 7.82 -26.35 -2.13
CA GLU A 153 9.28 -26.30 -2.22
C GLU A 153 9.83 -25.49 -1.04
N PHE A 154 11.02 -25.83 -0.56
CA PHE A 154 11.71 -25.09 0.50
C PHE A 154 13.03 -24.58 -0.05
N VAL A 155 13.22 -23.27 -0.07
CA VAL A 155 14.41 -22.64 -0.64
C VAL A 155 15.18 -21.94 0.46
N SER A 156 16.47 -22.27 0.59
CA SER A 156 17.38 -21.55 1.48
C SER A 156 17.73 -20.19 0.89
N VAL A 157 17.49 -19.12 1.65
CA VAL A 157 17.75 -17.73 1.26
C VAL A 157 18.80 -17.15 2.20
N GLN A 158 19.81 -16.49 1.62
CA GLN A 158 20.83 -15.78 2.40
C GLN A 158 20.21 -14.67 3.25
N ASN A 159 20.53 -14.68 4.53
CA ASN A 159 20.18 -13.62 5.45
C ASN A 159 21.15 -12.45 5.26
N ARG A 160 20.61 -11.29 4.88
CA ARG A 160 21.38 -10.03 4.77
C ARG A 160 20.98 -9.03 5.86
N GLY A 161 20.25 -9.48 6.86
CA GLY A 161 19.84 -8.67 8.01
C GLY A 161 20.87 -8.68 9.14
N MET A 162 20.54 -8.01 10.25
CA MET A 162 21.42 -7.86 11.42
C MET A 162 21.91 -9.20 12.01
N LEU A 163 21.14 -10.29 11.83
CA LEU A 163 21.46 -11.63 12.33
C LEU A 163 22.18 -12.52 11.31
N ALA A 164 22.69 -11.96 10.21
CA ALA A 164 23.41 -12.72 9.17
C ALA A 164 24.61 -13.50 9.73
N HIS A 165 25.23 -13.01 10.80
CA HIS A 165 26.36 -13.68 11.48
C HIS A 165 25.94 -14.92 12.30
N VAL A 166 24.69 -14.97 12.78
CA VAL A 166 24.17 -16.10 13.60
C VAL A 166 23.40 -17.09 12.74
N SER A 167 22.64 -16.58 11.78
CA SER A 167 21.77 -17.36 10.89
C SER A 167 22.01 -16.92 9.45
N PRO A 168 23.09 -17.42 8.80
CA PRO A 168 23.50 -16.94 7.47
C PRO A 168 22.47 -17.25 6.39
N THR A 169 21.58 -18.21 6.64
CA THR A 169 20.45 -18.54 5.77
C THR A 169 19.18 -18.80 6.55
N PHE A 170 18.05 -18.51 5.94
CA PHE A 170 16.73 -18.92 6.43
C PHE A 170 15.98 -19.67 5.32
N ILE A 171 15.15 -20.64 5.71
CA ILE A 171 14.36 -21.43 4.78
C ILE A 171 13.05 -20.70 4.48
N VAL A 172 12.77 -20.50 3.20
CA VAL A 172 11.51 -19.92 2.71
C VAL A 172 10.70 -21.00 2.03
N GLU A 173 9.46 -21.16 2.49
CA GLU A 173 8.47 -22.00 1.83
C GLU A 173 8.00 -21.32 0.52
N THR A 174 8.03 -22.06 -0.58
CA THR A 174 7.63 -21.62 -1.92
C THR A 174 6.87 -22.72 -2.66
N SER A 175 6.58 -22.50 -3.94
CA SER A 175 5.91 -23.49 -4.79
C SER A 175 6.56 -23.58 -6.16
N ASP A 176 6.39 -24.73 -6.81
CA ASP A 176 6.83 -24.97 -8.20
C ASP A 176 6.07 -24.12 -9.23
N LEU A 177 5.04 -23.37 -8.80
CA LEU A 177 4.33 -22.40 -9.62
C LEU A 177 4.97 -21.01 -9.66
N ARG A 178 6.00 -20.76 -8.83
CA ARG A 178 6.62 -19.43 -8.75
C ARG A 178 7.05 -18.91 -10.13
N ILE A 179 6.59 -17.70 -10.45
CA ILE A 179 7.03 -16.96 -11.64
C ILE A 179 8.24 -16.13 -11.22
N LYS A 180 9.41 -16.41 -11.80
CA LYS A 180 10.61 -15.63 -11.55
C LYS A 180 10.47 -14.26 -12.22
N VAL A 181 10.67 -13.23 -11.43
CA VAL A 181 10.82 -11.86 -11.91
C VAL A 181 12.30 -11.67 -12.25
N PRO A 182 12.66 -11.33 -13.50
CA PRO A 182 14.05 -11.03 -13.85
C PRO A 182 14.60 -9.93 -12.95
N ARG A 183 15.84 -10.12 -12.44
CA ARG A 183 16.55 -9.08 -11.68
C ARG A 183 17.17 -8.06 -12.65
N ASP A 184 17.32 -6.84 -12.16
CA ASP A 184 17.71 -5.62 -12.86
C ASP A 184 18.87 -5.78 -13.86
N ALA A 185 18.56 -5.65 -15.15
CA ALA A 185 19.39 -5.17 -16.27
C ALA A 185 18.57 -5.22 -17.57
N ASP A 186 17.85 -6.32 -17.82
CA ASP A 186 17.22 -6.62 -19.12
C ASP A 186 15.69 -6.50 -19.15
N SER A 187 15.06 -6.25 -18.00
CA SER A 187 13.60 -6.18 -17.89
C SER A 187 13.11 -4.77 -18.23
N LYS A 188 12.65 -4.54 -19.46
CA LYS A 188 11.92 -3.30 -19.87
C LYS A 188 10.63 -3.04 -19.06
N ASN A 189 10.16 -4.02 -18.29
CA ASN A 189 8.83 -4.03 -17.64
C ASN A 189 8.83 -3.66 -16.15
N ILE A 190 10.00 -3.39 -15.56
CA ILE A 190 10.12 -2.84 -14.20
C ILE A 190 10.85 -1.53 -14.37
N ARG A 191 10.20 -0.39 -14.11
CA ARG A 191 10.89 0.90 -14.12
C ARG A 191 11.77 0.97 -12.87
N PRO A 192 13.11 0.85 -13.00
CA PRO A 192 13.99 0.98 -11.85
C PRO A 192 13.79 2.35 -11.19
N LEU A 193 14.16 2.45 -9.91
CA LEU A 193 14.28 3.77 -9.30
C LEU A 193 15.32 4.56 -10.08
N SER A 194 15.00 5.82 -10.41
CA SER A 194 15.85 6.69 -11.20
C SER A 194 16.25 7.90 -10.37
N PRO A 195 17.27 7.79 -9.50
CA PRO A 195 17.81 8.94 -8.76
C PRO A 195 18.02 10.14 -9.68
N LEU A 196 17.73 11.33 -9.18
CA LEU A 196 17.93 12.56 -9.95
C LEU A 196 19.43 12.79 -10.14
N SER A 197 19.85 13.00 -11.39
CA SER A 197 21.17 13.52 -11.70
C SER A 197 21.32 14.95 -11.19
N ARG A 198 22.55 15.49 -11.16
CA ARG A 198 22.79 16.88 -10.79
C ARG A 198 22.03 17.86 -11.70
N ASP A 199 21.91 17.56 -12.99
CA ASP A 199 21.16 18.39 -13.93
C ASP A 199 19.65 18.33 -13.68
N ALA A 200 19.12 17.12 -13.38
CA ALA A 200 17.72 16.96 -13.02
C ALA A 200 17.39 17.66 -11.68
N LEU A 201 18.33 17.66 -10.74
CA LEU A 201 18.22 18.45 -9.50
C LEU A 201 18.23 19.95 -9.78
N GLY A 202 19.14 20.44 -10.62
CA GLY A 202 19.16 21.85 -11.03
C GLY A 202 17.85 22.27 -11.71
N THR A 203 17.29 21.39 -12.54
CA THR A 203 15.99 21.58 -13.19
C THR A 203 14.85 21.63 -12.16
N LEU A 204 14.82 20.67 -11.23
CA LEU A 204 13.82 20.61 -10.17
C LEU A 204 13.85 21.89 -9.33
N THR A 205 15.03 22.30 -8.85
CA THR A 205 15.22 23.50 -8.01
C THR A 205 14.80 24.78 -8.72
N ARG A 206 15.00 24.90 -10.04
CA ARG A 206 14.57 26.07 -10.82
C ARG A 206 13.05 26.22 -10.88
N HIS A 207 12.32 25.10 -10.98
CA HIS A 207 10.86 25.10 -11.10
C HIS A 207 10.14 25.06 -9.74
N LEU A 208 10.81 24.57 -8.68
CA LEU A 208 10.21 24.41 -7.36
C LEU A 208 9.58 25.68 -6.75
N PRO A 209 10.10 26.91 -6.99
CA PRO A 209 9.45 28.13 -6.53
C PRO A 209 8.06 28.39 -7.13
N GLN A 210 7.74 27.80 -8.29
CA GLN A 210 6.50 28.02 -9.04
C GLN A 210 5.34 27.14 -8.56
N THR A 211 5.63 26.05 -7.85
CA THR A 211 4.60 25.17 -7.28
C THR A 211 4.02 25.74 -5.99
N SER A 212 2.92 25.15 -5.51
CA SER A 212 2.39 25.42 -4.18
C SER A 212 3.45 25.22 -3.09
N GLU A 213 3.39 26.07 -2.08
CA GLU A 213 4.27 26.01 -0.90
C GLU A 213 4.26 24.63 -0.25
N GLU A 214 3.09 23.97 -0.19
CA GLU A 214 2.96 22.63 0.38
C GLU A 214 3.70 21.58 -0.42
N LEU A 215 3.53 21.56 -1.75
CA LEU A 215 4.23 20.59 -2.59
C LEU A 215 5.75 20.86 -2.56
N ARG A 216 6.16 22.13 -2.55
CA ARG A 216 7.57 22.52 -2.42
C ARG A 216 8.17 21.93 -1.15
N LEU A 217 7.56 22.16 0.00
CA LEU A 217 8.03 21.62 1.29
C LEU A 217 8.01 20.09 1.30
N GLN A 218 6.98 19.45 0.75
CA GLN A 218 6.90 17.98 0.64
C GLN A 218 8.04 17.39 -0.20
N VAL A 219 8.38 18.04 -1.32
CA VAL A 219 9.51 17.65 -2.17
C VAL A 219 10.83 17.84 -1.43
N LEU A 220 11.01 18.96 -0.72
CA LEU A 220 12.21 19.24 0.08
C LEU A 220 12.38 18.23 1.22
N VAL A 221 11.30 17.86 1.92
CA VAL A 221 11.33 16.80 2.94
C VAL A 221 11.75 15.48 2.31
N ALA A 222 11.16 15.08 1.18
CA ALA A 222 11.48 13.80 0.55
C ALA A 222 12.95 13.72 0.08
N ILE A 223 13.50 14.81 -0.45
CA ILE A 223 14.88 14.83 -0.96
C ILE A 223 15.93 14.96 0.15
N ASP A 224 15.65 15.68 1.24
CA ASP A 224 16.60 15.90 2.33
C ASP A 224 16.62 14.76 3.36
N THR A 225 15.50 14.05 3.54
CA THR A 225 15.36 12.99 4.56
C THR A 225 15.27 11.58 3.97
N GLY A 226 14.96 11.48 2.67
CA GLY A 226 14.66 10.22 2.02
C GLY A 226 13.37 9.55 2.52
N MET A 227 12.46 10.26 3.19
CA MET A 227 11.19 9.72 3.67
C MET A 227 10.33 9.13 2.53
N ARG A 228 9.50 8.13 2.85
CA ARG A 228 8.49 7.60 1.92
C ARG A 228 7.37 8.61 1.76
N VAL A 229 6.67 8.58 0.62
CA VAL A 229 5.57 9.51 0.33
C VAL A 229 4.50 9.54 1.43
N GLU A 230 4.14 8.39 2.01
CA GLU A 230 3.18 8.34 3.13
C GLU A 230 3.74 8.95 4.42
N GLU A 231 5.05 8.75 4.70
CA GLU A 231 5.72 9.37 5.85
C GLU A 231 5.74 10.91 5.68
N VAL A 232 5.97 11.40 4.45
CA VAL A 232 5.91 12.84 4.13
C VAL A 232 4.48 13.39 4.25
N ALA A 233 3.50 12.66 3.72
CA ALA A 233 2.10 13.07 3.74
C ALA A 233 1.54 13.17 5.17
N THR A 234 1.96 12.25 6.03
CA THR A 234 1.50 12.15 7.42
C THR A 234 2.47 12.77 8.42
N LEU A 235 3.38 13.64 7.97
CA LEU A 235 4.25 14.39 8.86
C LEU A 235 3.41 15.30 9.76
N THR A 236 3.68 15.27 11.06
CA THR A 236 2.91 15.97 12.11
C THR A 236 3.77 17.00 12.82
N LEU A 237 3.13 17.84 13.63
CA LEU A 237 3.84 18.76 14.52
C LEU A 237 4.62 18.01 15.60
N ASP A 238 4.07 16.93 16.15
CA ASP A 238 4.76 16.14 17.17
C ASP A 238 6.07 15.54 16.66
N ALA A 239 6.10 15.10 15.39
CA ALA A 239 7.34 14.64 14.76
C ALA A 239 8.38 15.76 14.66
N LEU A 240 7.97 16.99 14.30
CA LEU A 240 8.86 18.14 14.28
C LEU A 240 9.36 18.51 15.68
N ASP A 241 8.51 18.39 16.70
CA ASP A 241 8.85 18.68 18.09
C ASP A 241 9.85 17.67 18.69
N THR A 242 10.05 16.51 18.03
CA THR A 242 11.13 15.57 18.37
C THR A 242 12.51 15.94 17.82
N ALA A 243 12.62 17.02 17.04
CA ALA A 243 13.87 17.42 16.41
C ALA A 243 14.95 17.72 17.44
N THR A 244 16.01 16.91 17.44
CA THR A 244 17.19 17.11 18.29
C THR A 244 18.45 17.25 17.44
N PRO A 245 19.38 18.17 17.77
CA PRO A 245 20.64 18.28 17.05
C PRO A 245 21.39 16.95 17.07
N LEU A 246 21.94 16.53 15.93
CA LEU A 246 22.85 15.39 15.91
C LEU A 246 24.10 15.77 16.70
N ALA A 247 24.57 14.89 17.59
CA ALA A 247 25.81 15.14 18.33
C ALA A 247 26.91 15.57 17.36
N GLU A 248 27.56 16.71 17.64
CA GLU A 248 28.64 17.32 16.84
C GLU A 248 28.23 18.14 15.60
N SER A 249 26.93 18.31 15.29
CA SER A 249 26.48 19.13 14.15
C SER A 249 25.46 20.20 14.53
N GLN A 250 25.71 21.45 14.11
CA GLN A 250 24.72 22.54 14.19
C GLN A 250 23.77 22.56 12.97
N HIS A 251 24.06 21.77 11.93
CA HIS A 251 23.37 21.84 10.63
C HIS A 251 22.43 20.66 10.36
N ARG A 252 22.47 19.63 11.22
CA ARG A 252 21.67 18.41 11.07
C ARG A 252 20.97 18.10 12.38
N PHE A 253 19.71 17.72 12.24
CA PHE A 253 18.85 17.28 13.32
C PHE A 253 18.35 15.89 13.02
N GLU A 254 18.01 15.16 14.07
CA GLU A 254 17.30 13.90 13.99
C GLU A 254 15.84 14.12 14.39
N ILE A 255 14.91 13.61 13.57
CA ILE A 255 13.48 13.56 13.89
C ILE A 255 13.02 12.10 14.01
N LEU A 256 12.15 11.83 14.99
CA LEU A 256 11.55 10.52 15.24
C LEU A 256 10.30 10.34 14.38
N LEU A 257 10.22 9.23 13.66
CA LEU A 257 9.03 8.80 12.92
C LEU A 257 8.42 7.57 13.59
N CYS A 258 7.27 7.75 14.20
CA CYS A 258 6.57 6.72 14.95
C CYS A 258 5.05 6.88 14.84
N PRO A 259 4.30 5.89 14.30
CA PRO A 259 2.85 6.00 14.19
C PRO A 259 2.15 6.24 15.53
N ARG A 260 2.70 5.70 16.62
CA ARG A 260 2.07 5.76 17.95
C ARG A 260 2.37 7.05 18.70
N SER A 261 3.61 7.54 18.67
CA SER A 261 4.01 8.71 19.48
C SER A 261 4.02 10.01 18.70
N THR A 262 4.17 9.95 17.37
CA THR A 262 4.25 11.13 16.50
C THR A 262 3.15 11.14 15.44
N GLY A 263 2.29 10.12 15.34
CA GLY A 263 1.25 10.02 14.31
C GLY A 263 1.75 9.74 12.87
N VAL A 264 3.06 9.78 12.60
CA VAL A 264 3.62 9.54 11.25
C VAL A 264 3.45 8.08 10.83
N GLN A 265 2.80 7.85 9.69
CA GLN A 265 2.48 6.52 9.18
C GLN A 265 3.67 5.89 8.45
N THR A 266 4.45 5.11 9.19
CA THR A 266 5.60 4.38 8.66
C THR A 266 5.23 3.01 8.11
N LYS A 267 6.03 2.52 7.16
CA LYS A 267 5.81 1.20 6.58
C LYS A 267 5.91 0.10 7.64
N PHE A 268 4.87 -0.74 7.74
CA PHE A 268 4.74 -1.81 8.73
C PHE A 268 4.75 -1.31 10.19
N LEU A 269 4.33 -0.06 10.42
CA LEU A 269 4.26 0.57 11.73
C LEU A 269 5.59 0.57 12.50
N LYS A 270 6.72 0.56 11.78
CA LYS A 270 8.06 0.53 12.37
C LYS A 270 8.51 1.91 12.79
N THR A 271 8.96 2.05 14.03
CA THR A 271 9.65 3.26 14.50
C THR A 271 11.01 3.38 13.82
N ARG A 272 11.36 4.60 13.40
CA ARG A 272 12.69 4.94 12.89
C ARG A 272 12.96 6.43 13.03
N SER A 273 14.23 6.81 13.03
CA SER A 273 14.63 8.21 12.92
C SER A 273 15.06 8.55 11.49
N VAL A 274 15.03 9.84 11.15
CA VAL A 274 15.61 10.39 9.91
C VAL A 274 16.37 11.67 10.21
N GLU A 275 17.46 11.90 9.46
CA GLU A 275 18.22 13.14 9.50
C GLU A 275 17.55 14.20 8.62
N ILE A 276 17.54 15.44 9.08
CA ILE A 276 17.00 16.61 8.37
C ILE A 276 17.93 17.81 8.58
N SER A 277 18.04 18.68 7.59
CA SER A 277 18.83 19.91 7.65
C SER A 277 18.18 20.98 8.55
N SER A 278 19.02 21.81 9.17
CA SER A 278 18.58 22.96 9.97
C SER A 278 17.66 23.89 9.18
N ASP A 279 18.03 24.20 7.94
CA ASP A 279 17.32 25.15 7.08
C ASP A 279 15.92 24.64 6.72
N LEU A 280 15.79 23.33 6.50
CA LEU A 280 14.50 22.72 6.23
C LEU A 280 13.63 22.67 7.48
N ILE A 281 14.18 22.32 8.65
CA ILE A 281 13.43 22.42 9.92
C ILE A 281 12.90 23.83 10.14
N GLN A 282 13.74 24.84 9.93
CA GLN A 282 13.33 26.24 10.08
C GLN A 282 12.18 26.56 9.12
N SER A 283 12.31 26.20 7.85
CA SER A 283 11.26 26.41 6.83
C SER A 283 9.93 25.72 7.20
N LEU A 284 9.99 24.50 7.77
CA LEU A 284 8.80 23.78 8.22
C LEU A 284 8.16 24.43 9.44
N ASN A 285 8.96 25.00 10.36
CA ASN A 285 8.47 25.75 11.52
C ASN A 285 7.87 27.11 11.12
N GLU A 286 8.43 27.79 10.13
CA GLU A 286 7.82 29.00 9.55
C GLU A 286 6.46 28.66 8.91
N TYR A 287 6.39 27.56 8.15
CA TYR A 287 5.13 27.09 7.57
C TYR A 287 4.11 26.65 8.64
N ARG A 288 4.55 26.02 9.74
CA ARG A 288 3.72 25.59 10.89
C ARG A 288 2.85 26.73 11.43
N ILE A 289 3.41 27.94 11.50
CA ILE A 289 2.74 29.13 12.04
C ILE A 289 2.18 30.08 10.97
N SER A 290 2.32 29.73 9.69
CA SER A 290 1.84 30.57 8.60
C SER A 290 0.32 30.73 8.62
N GLU A 291 -0.19 31.93 8.32
CA GLU A 291 -1.64 32.16 8.19
C GLU A 291 -2.28 31.20 7.20
N ARG A 292 -1.56 30.89 6.12
CA ARG A 292 -2.00 29.97 5.08
C ARG A 292 -2.31 28.59 5.64
N ARG A 293 -1.41 28.04 6.47
CA ARG A 293 -1.63 26.75 7.14
C ARG A 293 -2.73 26.86 8.19
N LEU A 294 -2.68 27.88 9.04
CA LEU A 294 -3.64 28.05 10.14
C LEU A 294 -5.09 28.12 9.64
N LYS A 295 -5.37 28.87 8.55
CA LYS A 295 -6.71 28.90 7.91
C LYS A 295 -7.21 27.53 7.45
N ARG A 296 -6.30 26.63 7.08
CA ARG A 296 -6.64 25.25 6.65
C ARG A 296 -6.84 24.33 7.83
N VAL A 297 -6.04 24.48 8.88
CA VAL A 297 -6.21 23.77 10.15
C VAL A 297 -7.55 24.13 10.79
N THR A 298 -8.00 25.39 10.70
CA THR A 298 -9.36 25.76 11.15
C THR A 298 -10.44 24.91 10.50
N ARG A 299 -10.37 24.68 9.18
CA ARG A 299 -11.31 23.83 8.43
C ARG A 299 -11.17 22.34 8.78
N LEU A 300 -9.95 21.89 9.09
CA LEU A 300 -9.73 20.54 9.60
C LEU A 300 -10.40 20.37 10.98
N ASN A 301 -10.24 21.36 11.87
CA ASN A 301 -10.84 21.34 13.20
C ASN A 301 -12.37 21.40 13.13
N GLU A 302 -12.95 22.09 12.15
CA GLU A 302 -14.40 22.02 11.87
C GLU A 302 -14.84 20.59 11.52
N LYS A 303 -14.05 19.86 10.71
CA LYS A 303 -14.33 18.45 10.37
C LYS A 303 -14.14 17.52 11.56
N ILE A 304 -13.13 17.76 12.39
CA ILE A 304 -12.93 17.02 13.65
C ILE A 304 -14.14 17.23 14.57
N LYS A 305 -14.67 18.45 14.68
CA LYS A 305 -15.91 18.70 15.45
C LYS A 305 -17.13 18.00 14.84
N GLN A 306 -17.25 17.95 13.51
CA GLN A 306 -18.34 17.25 12.83
C GLN A 306 -18.26 15.72 13.02
N ARG A 307 -17.07 15.16 13.26
CA ARG A 307 -16.89 13.74 13.60
C ARG A 307 -17.65 13.36 14.86
N ASP A 308 -17.69 14.24 15.86
CA ASP A 308 -18.32 13.99 17.16
C ASP A 308 -19.84 14.23 17.17
N SER A 309 -20.44 14.47 16.00
CA SER A 309 -21.90 14.58 15.85
C SER A 309 -22.57 13.21 15.89
N ASP A 310 -23.86 13.17 16.27
CA ASP A 310 -24.64 11.92 16.39
C ASP A 310 -24.69 11.10 15.08
N ALA A 311 -24.50 11.75 13.92
CA ALA A 311 -24.46 11.11 12.61
C ALA A 311 -23.36 11.75 11.73
N PRO A 312 -22.09 11.35 11.89
CA PRO A 312 -20.99 11.96 11.15
C PRO A 312 -21.07 11.61 9.66
N PRO A 313 -20.91 12.59 8.74
CA PRO A 313 -21.01 12.36 7.30
C PRO A 313 -19.73 11.76 6.70
N PHE A 314 -19.05 10.89 7.46
CA PHE A 314 -17.70 10.41 7.15
C PHE A 314 -17.65 8.89 7.15
N THR A 315 -16.88 8.31 6.22
CA THR A 315 -16.58 6.88 6.24
C THR A 315 -15.74 6.52 7.47
N GLN A 316 -15.79 5.28 7.94
CA GLN A 316 -14.99 4.80 9.07
C GLN A 316 -13.50 5.14 8.94
N LYS A 317 -12.95 4.95 7.74
CA LYS A 317 -11.56 5.31 7.43
C LYS A 317 -11.28 6.81 7.62
N THR A 318 -12.22 7.67 7.24
CA THR A 318 -12.09 9.11 7.44
C THR A 318 -12.16 9.46 8.92
N ILE A 319 -13.02 8.79 9.69
CA ILE A 319 -13.12 8.95 11.15
C ILE A 319 -11.77 8.61 11.80
N GLU A 320 -11.19 7.45 11.50
CA GLU A 320 -9.87 7.03 12.02
C GLU A 320 -8.76 8.05 11.69
N ILE A 321 -8.78 8.60 10.47
CA ILE A 321 -7.83 9.65 10.07
C ILE A 321 -8.05 10.93 10.90
N LEU A 322 -9.30 11.34 11.12
CA LEU A 322 -9.62 12.53 11.92
C LEU A 322 -9.26 12.33 13.39
N GLU A 323 -9.48 11.15 13.98
CA GLU A 323 -8.99 10.77 15.32
C GLU A 323 -7.46 10.82 15.43
N CYS A 324 -6.76 10.42 14.39
CA CYS A 324 -5.30 10.58 14.34
C CYS A 324 -4.92 12.06 14.29
N CYS A 325 -5.60 12.87 13.46
CA CYS A 325 -5.32 14.29 13.31
C CYS A 325 -5.61 15.11 14.58
N ASP A 326 -6.62 14.69 15.35
CA ASP A 326 -7.01 15.30 16.63
C ASP A 326 -5.95 15.06 17.71
N ARG A 327 -5.34 13.86 17.72
CA ARG A 327 -4.23 13.54 18.62
C ARG A 327 -2.88 14.08 18.16
N HIS A 328 -2.67 14.10 16.85
CA HIS A 328 -1.41 14.45 16.21
C HIS A 328 -1.67 15.40 15.04
N GLU A 329 -1.53 16.71 15.27
CA GLU A 329 -1.86 17.72 14.27
C GLU A 329 -1.00 17.56 13.01
N PRO A 330 -1.60 17.36 11.82
CA PRO A 330 -0.86 17.17 10.58
C PRO A 330 -0.19 18.47 10.14
N LEU A 331 1.05 18.40 9.67
CA LEU A 331 1.76 19.56 9.14
C LEU A 331 1.10 20.04 7.84
N PHE A 332 0.81 19.12 6.93
CA PHE A 332 0.26 19.42 5.60
C PHE A 332 -1.26 19.20 5.55
N VAL A 333 -2.00 20.29 5.46
CA VAL A 333 -3.46 20.31 5.30
C VAL A 333 -3.81 20.97 3.97
N SER A 334 -4.78 20.42 3.24
CA SER A 334 -5.30 20.99 2.00
C SER A 334 -6.19 22.21 2.24
N GLN A 335 -6.46 22.98 1.19
CA GLN A 335 -7.37 24.13 1.28
C GLN A 335 -8.77 23.74 1.78
N GLN A 336 -9.22 22.51 1.53
CA GLN A 336 -10.52 22.01 1.99
C GLN A 336 -10.48 21.45 3.42
N GLY A 337 -9.38 21.60 4.16
CA GLY A 337 -9.25 21.05 5.51
C GLY A 337 -9.07 19.53 5.57
N ASN A 338 -8.67 18.88 4.46
CA ASN A 338 -8.30 17.46 4.47
C ASN A 338 -6.79 17.31 4.73
N PRO A 339 -6.34 16.38 5.58
CA PRO A 339 -4.92 16.07 5.72
C PRO A 339 -4.34 15.55 4.40
N ALA A 340 -3.05 15.80 4.17
CA ALA A 340 -2.38 15.30 2.98
C ALA A 340 -2.35 13.76 2.98
N THR A 341 -2.43 13.18 1.79
CA THR A 341 -2.27 11.73 1.56
C THR A 341 -1.20 11.49 0.51
N GLY A 342 -0.55 10.32 0.52
CA GLY A 342 0.45 10.00 -0.49
C GLY A 342 -0.10 10.14 -1.92
N LYS A 343 -1.35 9.70 -2.15
CA LYS A 343 -2.06 9.89 -3.42
C LYS A 343 -2.18 11.37 -3.82
N SER A 344 -2.50 12.26 -2.88
CA SER A 344 -2.61 13.69 -3.17
C SER A 344 -1.27 14.33 -3.53
N ILE A 345 -0.17 13.86 -2.91
CA ILE A 345 1.19 14.31 -3.24
C ILE A 345 1.58 13.81 -4.63
N GLU A 346 1.31 12.54 -4.92
CA GLU A 346 1.60 11.95 -6.24
C GLU A 346 0.82 12.64 -7.36
N ALA A 347 -0.45 12.97 -7.14
CA ALA A 347 -1.25 13.72 -8.12
C ALA A 347 -0.63 15.10 -8.41
N ARG A 348 -0.32 15.88 -7.37
CA ARG A 348 0.35 17.19 -7.52
C ARG A 348 1.74 17.07 -8.16
N TRP A 349 2.48 16.02 -7.83
CA TRP A 349 3.77 15.74 -8.46
C TRP A 349 3.62 15.45 -9.96
N ILE A 350 2.56 14.73 -10.37
CA ILE A 350 2.29 14.45 -11.78
C ILE A 350 2.00 15.74 -12.55
N GLU A 351 1.19 16.63 -11.98
CA GLU A 351 0.88 17.96 -12.53
C GLU A 351 2.16 18.80 -12.66
N PHE A 352 2.91 18.96 -11.56
CA PHE A 352 4.16 19.70 -11.54
C PHE A 352 5.21 19.13 -12.51
N ARG A 353 5.31 17.81 -12.62
CA ARG A 353 6.18 17.17 -13.61
C ARG A 353 5.74 17.45 -15.04
N ALA A 354 4.43 17.53 -15.30
CA ALA A 354 3.93 17.86 -16.63
C ALA A 354 4.32 19.29 -17.02
N GLU A 355 4.32 20.22 -16.07
CA GLU A 355 4.83 21.59 -16.26
C GLU A 355 6.33 21.60 -16.56
N ILE A 356 7.16 20.93 -15.73
CA ILE A 356 8.61 20.82 -15.98
C ILE A 356 8.88 20.25 -17.37
N LYS A 357 8.13 19.23 -17.79
CA LYS A 357 8.29 18.59 -19.11
C LYS A 357 8.05 19.51 -20.30
N GLN A 358 7.33 20.62 -20.13
CA GLN A 358 7.16 21.60 -21.20
C GLN A 358 8.50 22.28 -21.54
N ALA A 359 9.34 22.51 -20.52
CA ALA A 359 10.68 23.06 -20.69
C ALA A 359 11.74 21.97 -20.90
N GLU A 360 11.61 20.84 -20.18
CA GLU A 360 12.63 19.77 -20.10
C GLU A 360 11.98 18.39 -20.30
N PRO A 361 11.74 17.95 -21.55
CA PRO A 361 11.00 16.71 -21.85
C PRO A 361 11.60 15.43 -21.24
N SER A 362 12.89 15.42 -20.92
CA SER A 362 13.61 14.29 -20.32
C SER A 362 13.26 14.08 -18.84
N PHE A 363 12.63 15.05 -18.17
CA PHE A 363 12.30 14.98 -16.74
C PHE A 363 11.10 14.04 -16.49
N THR A 364 11.39 12.75 -16.31
CA THR A 364 10.38 11.67 -16.20
C THR A 364 10.24 11.08 -14.79
N HIS A 365 10.89 11.68 -13.80
CA HIS A 365 11.01 11.17 -12.44
C HIS A 365 9.68 11.13 -11.67
N ARG A 366 9.55 10.17 -10.77
CA ARG A 366 8.43 10.00 -9.84
C ARG A 366 8.79 10.62 -8.48
N PHE A 367 7.79 10.89 -7.66
CA PHE A 367 8.04 11.35 -6.29
C PHE A 367 8.92 10.37 -5.49
N HIS A 368 8.72 9.05 -5.68
CA HIS A 368 9.59 8.04 -5.04
C HIS A 368 11.07 8.19 -5.46
N ASP A 369 11.37 8.68 -6.66
CA ASP A 369 12.76 8.82 -7.10
C ASP A 369 13.53 9.87 -6.26
N LEU A 370 12.85 10.78 -5.56
CA LEU A 370 13.46 11.70 -4.56
C LEU A 370 14.10 10.95 -3.39
N ARG A 371 13.44 9.89 -2.90
CA ARG A 371 14.01 9.01 -1.87
C ARG A 371 15.25 8.26 -2.38
N ALA A 372 15.23 7.82 -3.63
CA ALA A 372 16.39 7.15 -4.23
C ALA A 372 17.56 8.13 -4.43
N THR A 373 17.24 9.39 -4.75
CA THR A 373 18.17 10.51 -4.83
C THR A 373 18.87 10.73 -3.50
N TYR A 374 18.12 10.88 -2.40
CA TYR A 374 18.71 10.98 -1.05
C TYR A 374 19.71 9.85 -0.77
N GLY A 375 19.28 8.60 -0.98
CA GLY A 375 20.15 7.44 -0.75
C GLY A 375 21.42 7.46 -1.59
N THR A 376 21.33 7.91 -2.85
CA THR A 376 22.48 7.97 -3.77
C THR A 376 23.51 9.00 -3.32
N TYR A 377 23.08 10.20 -2.94
CA TYR A 377 24.02 11.26 -2.54
C TYR A 377 24.49 11.13 -1.10
N ARG A 378 23.72 10.47 -0.21
CA ARG A 378 24.12 10.24 1.18
C ARG A 378 25.10 9.09 1.35
N SER A 379 25.04 8.05 0.53
CA SER A 379 25.98 6.91 0.60
C SER A 379 27.36 7.18 -0.01
N VAL A 380 27.58 8.36 -0.61
CA VAL A 380 28.86 8.77 -1.23
C VAL A 380 29.69 9.67 -0.30
N THR A 381 29.14 10.06 0.85
CA THR A 381 29.83 10.68 1.99
C THR A 381 29.98 9.68 3.11
#